data_AF-A0A6A5TAV6-F1
#
_entry.id   AF-A0A6A5TAV6-F1
#
_cell.length_a   1.000
_cell.length_b   1.000
_cell.length_c   1.000
_cell.angle_alpha   90.00
_cell.angle_beta   90.00
_cell.angle_gamma   90.00
#
_symmetry.space_group_name_H-M   'P 1'
#
loop_
_entity.id
_entity.type
_entity.pdbx_description
1 polymer ?
#
loop_
_entity_poly.entity_id
_entity_poly.type
_entity_poly.pdbx_seq_one_letter_code
_entity_poly.pdbx_strand_id
1 'polypeptide(L)'
;MSFSYQCLVACNRPSQDGEDWALFGAAGSRLVVQSSTGTTSVWPTEQGQEQEPTEKQAAQNPNFSSLKISHDKKHLIAITAEDKCIRVFAIETGWQIRQLSESRCMARRPCAIDLTADGSTILCADKFGDVYSLPLIPSPEDELNDAPESGSERKQYVPSASLSTVHSGRNRKILEEQLKQAEKGRPQPKDAPKFKHDLLLGHVSMLTDILSATVGSRSYILTADRDEHIRVSRGIPQAHIIEGFCHGHEEFVKCLCLTSSGKLVSGGGDEHLYVWDWSSYRLLEKLPIQAAVLNYLQGRPELNSAIPEKKEQFKVAVSGIWSISFTGVTDQILVACEGVPALFSFITDNSSSLLQAIALSGNALDVAFVDGARTAIVSIDHVHVPGSTTQIRDDQNTRLQFISLQQDGRWHEGSEAEKTLGWFNHADSSAAGIDDETRATFAKTVRAILYGVENLRKRPEAEAACEMAT
;
A
#
# COMPACT_ATOMS: atom_id res chain seq x y z
N MET A 1 17.46 0.11 -18.48
CA MET A 1 16.76 1.23 -17.80
C MET A 1 16.26 0.71 -16.46
N SER A 2 16.53 1.42 -15.36
CA SER A 2 16.12 1.04 -14.00
C SER A 2 14.73 1.57 -13.65
N PHE A 3 13.93 0.81 -12.89
CA PHE A 3 12.64 1.30 -12.35
C PHE A 3 12.85 2.25 -11.16
N SER A 4 11.99 3.25 -10.98
CA SER A 4 11.91 3.97 -9.69
C SER A 4 11.51 3.00 -8.57
N TYR A 5 11.79 3.34 -7.32
CA TYR A 5 11.37 2.49 -6.21
C TYR A 5 9.87 2.71 -5.93
N GLN A 6 9.05 1.68 -6.06
CA GLN A 6 7.59 1.78 -5.79
C GLN A 6 7.31 1.89 -4.29
N CYS A 7 8.12 1.19 -3.50
CA CYS A 7 7.94 1.09 -2.06
C CYS A 7 9.31 1.15 -1.38
N LEU A 8 9.38 1.88 -0.27
CA LEU A 8 10.53 1.96 0.61
C LEU A 8 10.09 1.61 2.04
N VAL A 9 10.88 0.78 2.71
CA VAL A 9 10.79 0.62 4.16
C VAL A 9 12.19 0.60 4.75
N ALA A 10 12.33 1.15 5.94
CA ALA A 10 13.60 1.14 6.67
C ALA A 10 13.45 0.32 7.97
N CYS A 11 14.56 -0.27 8.39
CA CYS A 11 14.63 -1.04 9.62
C CYS A 11 15.90 -0.65 10.38
N ASN A 12 15.76 -0.29 11.66
CA ASN A 12 16.88 0.11 12.51
C ASN A 12 17.08 -0.92 13.63
N ARG A 13 18.32 -1.30 13.90
CA ARG A 13 18.76 -2.19 14.98
C ARG A 13 19.76 -1.45 15.89
N PRO A 14 19.70 -1.64 17.21
CA PRO A 14 20.73 -1.13 18.10
C PRO A 14 22.07 -1.83 17.81
N SER A 15 23.16 -1.05 17.75
CA SER A 15 24.53 -1.55 17.55
C SER A 15 25.49 -0.97 18.62
N GLN A 16 26.71 -1.50 18.70
CA GLN A 16 27.70 -1.05 19.70
C GLN A 16 28.17 0.39 19.46
N ASP A 17 28.17 0.87 18.21
CA ASP A 17 28.68 2.19 17.79
C ASP A 17 27.55 3.20 17.45
N GLY A 18 26.29 2.85 17.68
CA GLY A 18 25.12 3.69 17.35
C GLY A 18 23.90 2.90 16.88
N GLU A 19 23.03 3.49 16.06
CA GLU A 19 21.98 2.76 15.32
C GLU A 19 22.49 2.28 13.97
N ASP A 20 22.40 0.97 13.73
CA ASP A 20 22.61 0.39 12.40
C ASP A 20 21.24 0.25 11.72
N TRP A 21 21.13 0.67 10.48
CA TRP A 21 19.88 0.66 9.73
C TRP A 21 20.06 0.05 8.34
N ALA A 22 18.97 -0.48 7.80
CA ALA A 22 18.90 -0.88 6.40
C ALA A 22 17.64 -0.34 5.73
N LEU A 23 17.84 0.10 4.49
CA LEU A 23 16.78 0.50 3.58
C LEU A 23 16.45 -0.68 2.65
N PHE A 24 15.17 -0.96 2.51
CA PHE A 24 14.61 -1.95 1.60
C PHE A 24 13.79 -1.21 0.56
N GLY A 25 14.12 -1.39 -0.72
CA GLY A 25 13.41 -0.76 -1.83
C GLY A 25 12.93 -1.79 -2.84
N ALA A 26 11.64 -1.76 -3.15
CA ALA A 26 11.08 -2.50 -4.27
C ALA A 26 11.24 -1.67 -5.56
N ALA A 27 11.81 -2.26 -6.61
CA ALA A 27 11.96 -1.69 -7.94
C ALA A 27 11.49 -2.70 -9.00
N GLY A 28 10.22 -2.60 -9.38
CA GLY A 28 9.54 -3.57 -10.22
C GLY A 28 9.42 -4.90 -9.48
N SER A 29 10.07 -5.92 -10.01
CA SER A 29 10.12 -7.26 -9.43
C SER A 29 11.37 -7.55 -8.59
N ARG A 30 12.25 -6.55 -8.42
CA ARG A 30 13.45 -6.65 -7.59
C ARG A 30 13.22 -6.00 -6.24
N LEU A 31 13.70 -6.65 -5.19
CA LEU A 31 13.81 -6.11 -3.85
C LEU A 31 15.30 -5.88 -3.57
N VAL A 32 15.67 -4.65 -3.27
CA VAL A 32 17.05 -4.21 -3.03
C VAL A 32 17.19 -3.80 -1.57
N VAL A 33 18.28 -4.20 -0.94
CA VAL A 33 18.61 -3.86 0.45
C VAL A 33 19.99 -3.22 0.49
N GLN A 34 20.13 -2.14 1.25
CA GLN A 34 21.42 -1.55 1.57
C GLN A 34 21.40 -1.04 3.01
N SER A 35 22.42 -1.43 3.77
CA SER A 35 22.61 -1.03 5.17
C SER A 35 23.56 0.15 5.33
N SER A 36 23.51 0.81 6.49
CA SER A 36 24.48 1.85 6.87
C SER A 36 25.92 1.35 6.90
N THR A 37 26.13 0.06 7.12
CA THR A 37 27.46 -0.57 7.10
C THR A 37 27.95 -0.92 5.69
N GLY A 38 27.16 -0.62 4.65
CA GLY A 38 27.50 -0.89 3.25
C GLY A 38 27.13 -2.30 2.77
N THR A 39 26.55 -3.14 3.63
CA THR A 39 26.05 -4.46 3.20
C THR A 39 24.88 -4.29 2.25
N THR A 40 24.93 -4.98 1.11
CA THR A 40 23.87 -5.01 0.11
C THR A 40 23.27 -6.41 -0.04
N SER A 41 22.01 -6.49 -0.41
CA SER A 41 21.31 -7.74 -0.74
C SER A 41 20.29 -7.47 -1.84
N VAL A 42 20.06 -8.44 -2.72
CA VAL A 42 19.06 -8.33 -3.80
C VAL A 42 18.28 -9.63 -3.90
N TRP A 43 16.97 -9.50 -4.05
CA TRP A 43 16.08 -10.61 -4.34
C TRP A 43 15.27 -10.33 -5.63
N PRO A 44 15.12 -11.31 -6.53
CA PRO A 44 15.76 -12.63 -6.52
C PRO A 44 17.28 -12.52 -6.74
N THR A 45 18.06 -13.39 -6.09
CA THR A 45 19.51 -13.47 -6.31
C THR A 45 19.74 -13.93 -7.75
N GLU A 46 20.54 -13.20 -8.53
CA GLU A 46 20.91 -13.61 -9.88
C GLU A 46 21.65 -14.94 -9.80
N GLN A 47 20.96 -16.04 -10.08
CA GLN A 47 21.61 -17.33 -10.29
C GLN A 47 22.30 -17.24 -11.64
N GLY A 48 23.64 -17.32 -11.65
CA GLY A 48 24.42 -17.45 -12.87
C GLY A 48 24.08 -18.74 -13.60
N GLN A 49 23.12 -18.68 -14.51
CA GLN A 49 22.95 -19.65 -15.58
C GLN A 49 22.63 -18.91 -16.88
N GLU A 50 23.64 -18.85 -17.75
CA GLU A 50 23.44 -18.83 -19.19
C GLU A 50 22.63 -20.09 -19.58
N GLN A 51 21.31 -20.01 -19.45
CA GLN A 51 20.40 -20.89 -20.16
C GLN A 51 19.51 -20.00 -21.00
N GLU A 52 19.56 -20.20 -22.32
CA GLU A 52 18.64 -19.56 -23.26
C GLU A 52 17.20 -19.76 -22.76
N PRO A 53 16.40 -18.68 -22.60
CA PRO A 53 15.02 -18.83 -22.16
C PRO A 53 14.27 -19.62 -23.23
N THR A 54 13.76 -20.80 -22.87
CA THR A 54 12.72 -21.43 -23.69
C THR A 54 11.49 -20.52 -23.67
N GLU A 55 10.80 -20.35 -24.80
CA GLU A 55 9.67 -19.41 -25.01
C GLU A 55 8.52 -19.52 -23.98
N LYS A 56 8.52 -20.55 -23.12
CA LYS A 56 7.55 -20.75 -22.03
C LYS A 56 7.99 -20.22 -20.66
N GLN A 57 9.22 -19.72 -20.50
CA GLN A 57 9.77 -19.19 -19.24
C GLN A 57 9.87 -17.66 -19.18
N ALA A 58 9.45 -16.93 -20.21
CA ALA A 58 9.34 -15.48 -20.18
C ALA A 58 8.08 -14.98 -19.42
N ALA A 59 7.79 -15.56 -18.25
CA ALA A 59 6.88 -14.93 -17.31
C ALA A 59 7.67 -13.82 -16.61
N GLN A 60 7.40 -12.56 -16.94
CA GLN A 60 7.98 -11.43 -16.21
C GLN A 60 7.71 -11.61 -14.72
N ASN A 61 8.76 -11.54 -13.88
CA ASN A 61 8.59 -11.64 -12.42
C ASN A 61 7.59 -10.57 -11.95
N PRO A 62 6.72 -10.91 -10.99
CA PRO A 62 5.61 -10.04 -10.61
C PRO A 62 6.11 -8.82 -9.84
N ASN A 63 5.50 -7.67 -10.12
CA ASN A 63 5.89 -6.42 -9.46
C ASN A 63 5.41 -6.35 -8.00
N PHE A 64 6.28 -5.80 -7.14
CA PHE A 64 5.94 -5.45 -5.78
C PHE A 64 5.03 -4.22 -5.72
N SER A 65 4.12 -4.21 -4.76
CA SER A 65 3.12 -3.14 -4.59
C SER A 65 2.97 -2.63 -3.15
N SER A 66 3.54 -3.33 -2.17
CA SER A 66 3.56 -2.90 -0.77
C SER A 66 4.67 -3.65 -0.02
N LEU A 67 5.29 -2.99 0.95
CA LEU A 67 6.29 -3.53 1.86
C LEU A 67 5.93 -3.16 3.31
N LYS A 68 6.15 -4.08 4.26
CA LYS A 68 5.93 -3.86 5.69
C LYS A 68 6.95 -4.64 6.52
N ILE A 69 7.60 -3.97 7.47
CA ILE A 69 8.51 -4.60 8.43
C ILE A 69 7.72 -5.09 9.64
N SER A 70 8.05 -6.29 10.15
CA SER A 70 7.46 -6.81 11.37
C SER A 70 7.85 -6.01 12.61
N HIS A 71 6.99 -5.99 13.63
CA HIS A 71 7.27 -5.26 14.88
C HIS A 71 8.59 -5.69 15.55
N ASP A 72 8.97 -6.96 15.41
CA ASP A 72 10.23 -7.51 15.93
C ASP A 72 11.45 -7.23 15.02
N LYS A 73 11.25 -6.59 13.86
CA LYS A 73 12.29 -6.20 12.90
C LYS A 73 13.10 -7.38 12.32
N LYS A 74 12.53 -8.59 12.37
CA LYS A 74 13.14 -9.81 11.84
C LYS A 74 12.55 -10.26 10.51
N HIS A 75 11.39 -9.73 10.13
CA HIS A 75 10.68 -10.14 8.94
C HIS A 75 10.28 -8.94 8.09
N LEU A 76 10.34 -9.11 6.78
CA LEU A 76 9.78 -8.20 5.79
C LEU A 76 8.63 -8.93 5.09
N ILE A 77 7.48 -8.28 5.03
CA ILE A 77 6.28 -8.77 4.34
C ILE A 77 6.10 -7.92 3.09
N ALA A 78 5.84 -8.55 1.95
CA ALA A 78 5.67 -7.87 0.68
C ALA A 78 4.45 -8.40 -0.07
N ILE A 79 3.78 -7.52 -0.80
CA ILE A 79 2.69 -7.91 -1.72
C ILE A 79 3.20 -7.85 -3.15
N THR A 80 3.08 -8.94 -3.87
CA THR A 80 3.20 -8.97 -5.33
C THR A 80 1.81 -9.01 -5.96
N ALA A 81 1.52 -7.96 -6.73
CA ALA A 81 0.15 -7.67 -7.17
C ALA A 81 -0.35 -8.58 -8.29
N GLU A 82 0.53 -8.91 -9.22
CA GLU A 82 0.22 -9.61 -10.47
C GLU A 82 -0.04 -11.10 -10.24
N ASP A 83 0.71 -11.72 -9.33
CA ASP A 83 0.53 -13.10 -8.89
C ASP A 83 -0.41 -13.23 -7.66
N LYS A 84 -0.81 -12.10 -7.06
CA LYS A 84 -1.69 -12.00 -5.88
C LYS A 84 -1.09 -12.64 -4.62
N CYS A 85 0.23 -12.64 -4.49
CA CYS A 85 0.90 -13.36 -3.41
C CYS A 85 1.41 -12.43 -2.31
N ILE A 86 1.31 -12.90 -1.08
CA ILE A 86 1.95 -12.33 0.10
C ILE A 86 3.26 -13.08 0.31
N ARG A 87 4.37 -12.36 0.36
CA ARG A 87 5.72 -12.92 0.51
C ARG A 87 6.28 -12.51 1.85
N VAL A 88 6.82 -13.46 2.61
CA VAL A 88 7.49 -13.20 3.90
C VAL A 88 8.96 -13.53 3.74
N PHE A 89 9.82 -12.58 4.11
CA PHE A 89 11.27 -12.69 4.08
C PHE A 89 11.81 -12.60 5.50
N ALA A 90 12.81 -13.42 5.82
CA ALA A 90 13.66 -13.22 6.99
C ALA A 90 14.68 -12.12 6.69
N ILE A 91 14.90 -11.25 7.68
CA ILE A 91 15.96 -10.25 7.70
C ILE A 91 17.07 -10.79 8.61
N GLU A 92 18.11 -11.35 8.01
CA GLU A 92 19.22 -11.96 8.72
C GLU A 92 20.05 -10.91 9.49
N THR A 93 20.94 -11.35 10.37
CA THR A 93 21.77 -10.45 11.21
C THR A 93 22.62 -9.51 10.36
N GLY A 94 23.15 -9.99 9.22
CA GLY A 94 23.92 -9.19 8.26
C GLY A 94 23.08 -8.48 7.19
N TRP A 95 21.81 -8.15 7.46
CA TRP A 95 20.91 -7.46 6.52
C TRP A 95 20.65 -8.19 5.20
N GLN A 96 21.00 -9.47 5.11
CA GLN A 96 20.61 -10.33 4.00
C GLN A 96 19.14 -10.70 4.12
N ILE A 97 18.48 -10.85 2.97
CA ILE A 97 17.08 -11.25 2.90
C ILE A 97 16.95 -12.66 2.34
N ARG A 98 16.14 -13.48 2.99
CA ARG A 98 15.81 -14.83 2.54
C ARG A 98 14.31 -15.04 2.56
N GLN A 99 13.72 -15.39 1.41
CA GLN A 99 12.29 -15.70 1.35
C GLN A 99 11.99 -16.94 2.21
N LEU A 100 11.03 -16.82 3.12
CA LEU A 100 10.56 -17.89 3.99
C LEU A 100 9.30 -18.57 3.44
N SER A 101 8.40 -17.80 2.84
CA SER A 101 7.14 -18.31 2.31
C SER A 101 7.34 -18.92 0.93
N GLU A 102 6.96 -20.17 0.70
CA GLU A 102 7.11 -20.79 -0.63
C GLU A 102 6.07 -20.29 -1.65
N SER A 103 4.83 -19.97 -1.22
CA SER A 103 3.83 -19.23 -2.01
C SER A 103 2.54 -18.99 -1.21
N ARG A 104 2.19 -17.73 -0.88
CA ARG A 104 0.88 -17.39 -0.25
C ARG A 104 -0.01 -16.57 -1.18
N CYS A 105 -0.48 -17.21 -2.26
CA CYS A 105 -1.32 -16.55 -3.24
C CYS A 105 -2.80 -16.56 -2.85
N MET A 106 -3.37 -15.37 -2.78
CA MET A 106 -4.76 -15.13 -2.40
C MET A 106 -5.68 -15.28 -3.62
N ALA A 107 -6.95 -15.60 -3.39
CA ALA A 107 -7.94 -15.73 -4.47
C ALA A 107 -8.13 -14.40 -5.25
N ARG A 108 -8.05 -13.28 -4.52
CA ARG A 108 -8.09 -11.91 -5.04
C ARG A 108 -6.79 -11.18 -4.73
N ARG A 109 -6.47 -10.17 -5.53
CA ARG A 109 -5.26 -9.35 -5.36
C ARG A 109 -5.30 -8.63 -4.01
N PRO A 110 -4.31 -8.87 -3.12
CA PRO A 110 -4.13 -8.05 -1.92
C PRO A 110 -3.87 -6.60 -2.31
N CYS A 111 -4.46 -5.65 -1.58
CA CYS A 111 -4.28 -4.22 -1.80
C CYS A 111 -3.54 -3.53 -0.64
N ALA A 112 -3.71 -4.00 0.59
CA ALA A 112 -3.08 -3.44 1.78
C ALA A 112 -2.84 -4.55 2.83
N ILE A 113 -1.80 -4.37 3.62
CA ILE A 113 -1.42 -5.29 4.71
C ILE A 113 -1.05 -4.53 5.96
N ASP A 114 -1.36 -5.11 7.12
CA ASP A 114 -0.83 -4.67 8.40
C ASP A 114 -0.61 -5.86 9.34
N LEU A 115 0.00 -5.61 10.50
CA LEU A 115 0.21 -6.64 11.53
C LEU A 115 -0.64 -6.36 12.76
N THR A 116 -1.14 -7.45 13.34
CA THR A 116 -1.69 -7.44 14.70
C THR A 116 -0.64 -6.93 15.71
N ALA A 117 -1.10 -6.35 16.82
CA ALA A 117 -0.21 -5.72 17.81
C ALA A 117 0.84 -6.66 18.43
N ASP A 118 0.56 -7.97 18.47
CA ASP A 118 1.53 -8.99 18.91
C ASP A 118 2.55 -9.37 17.82
N GLY A 119 2.36 -8.90 16.58
CA GLY A 119 3.21 -9.18 15.43
C GLY A 119 3.10 -10.59 14.87
N SER A 120 2.19 -11.42 15.39
CA SER A 120 2.07 -12.83 15.04
C SER A 120 1.22 -13.07 13.78
N THR A 121 0.28 -12.17 13.49
CA THR A 121 -0.73 -12.35 12.46
C THR A 121 -0.73 -11.18 11.49
N ILE A 122 -0.63 -11.49 10.20
CA ILE A 122 -0.80 -10.58 9.06
C ILE A 122 -2.30 -10.39 8.80
N LEU A 123 -2.72 -9.14 8.76
CA LEU A 123 -4.02 -8.73 8.23
C LEU A 123 -3.85 -8.36 6.76
N CYS A 124 -4.65 -8.95 5.89
CA CYS A 124 -4.60 -8.73 4.45
C CYS A 124 -5.95 -8.25 3.95
N ALA A 125 -6.03 -7.02 3.44
CA ALA A 125 -7.18 -6.52 2.71
C ALA A 125 -7.02 -6.83 1.21
N ASP A 126 -8.10 -7.29 0.57
CA ASP A 126 -8.13 -7.54 -0.87
C ASP A 126 -8.93 -6.48 -1.64
N LYS A 127 -8.72 -6.47 -2.97
CA LYS A 127 -9.37 -5.53 -3.89
C LYS A 127 -10.90 -5.66 -3.98
N PHE A 128 -11.48 -6.76 -3.48
CA PHE A 128 -12.93 -7.03 -3.54
C PHE A 128 -13.66 -6.65 -2.26
N GLY A 129 -12.92 -6.26 -1.22
CA GLY A 129 -13.50 -5.80 0.03
C GLY A 129 -13.26 -6.72 1.21
N ASP A 130 -12.66 -7.89 1.01
CA ASP A 130 -12.47 -8.87 2.07
C ASP A 130 -11.18 -8.64 2.84
N VAL A 131 -11.21 -8.90 4.15
CA VAL A 131 -10.04 -8.89 5.03
C VAL A 131 -9.80 -10.28 5.59
N TYR A 132 -8.57 -10.77 5.47
CA TYR A 132 -8.13 -12.08 5.94
C TYR A 132 -7.06 -11.95 7.02
N SER A 133 -7.00 -12.90 7.95
CA SER A 133 -5.84 -13.12 8.82
C SER A 133 -5.00 -14.29 8.33
N LEU A 134 -3.68 -14.12 8.34
CA LEU A 134 -2.70 -15.16 8.03
C LEU A 134 -1.62 -15.17 9.12
N PRO A 135 -1.12 -16.33 9.59
CA PRO A 135 0.01 -16.35 10.50
C PRO A 135 1.26 -15.78 9.81
N LEU A 136 2.03 -14.93 10.50
CA LEU A 136 3.30 -14.41 9.97
C LEU A 136 4.25 -15.57 9.66
N ILE A 137 4.41 -16.48 10.62
CA ILE A 137 5.13 -17.75 10.48
C ILE A 137 4.14 -18.89 10.79
N PRO A 138 3.87 -19.80 9.84
CA PRO A 138 2.96 -20.92 10.08
C PRO A 138 3.57 -21.86 11.13
N SER A 139 2.74 -22.35 12.04
CA SER A 139 3.11 -23.46 12.91
C SER A 139 3.00 -24.80 12.17
N PRO A 140 3.66 -25.87 12.64
CA PRO A 140 3.48 -27.20 12.04
C PRO A 140 2.02 -27.66 12.02
N GLU A 141 1.21 -27.23 12.98
CA GLU A 141 -0.23 -27.52 13.02
C GLU A 141 -1.00 -26.81 11.91
N ASP A 142 -0.57 -25.60 11.55
CA ASP A 142 -1.17 -24.84 10.45
C ASP A 142 -0.93 -25.54 9.12
N GLU A 143 0.30 -26.04 8.90
CA GLU A 143 0.65 -26.81 7.70
C GLU A 143 -0.08 -28.16 7.62
N LEU A 144 -0.41 -28.77 8.78
CA LEU A 144 -1.16 -30.03 8.86
C LEU A 144 -2.67 -29.84 8.61
N ASN A 145 -3.26 -28.74 9.09
CA ASN A 145 -4.68 -28.44 8.90
C ASN A 145 -5.01 -28.00 7.46
N ASP A 146 -4.02 -27.58 6.67
CA ASP A 146 -4.16 -27.26 5.25
C ASP A 146 -4.02 -28.47 4.31
N ALA A 147 -3.69 -29.66 4.85
CA ALA A 147 -3.85 -30.89 4.09
C ALA A 147 -5.34 -31.03 3.75
N PRO A 148 -5.71 -31.31 2.49
CA PRO A 148 -7.11 -31.39 2.11
C PRO A 148 -7.79 -32.39 3.04
N GLU A 149 -8.72 -31.92 3.87
CA GLU A 149 -9.53 -32.78 4.72
C GLU A 149 -10.12 -33.87 3.83
N SER A 150 -9.57 -35.08 3.94
CA SER A 150 -10.19 -36.30 3.48
C SER A 150 -11.38 -36.59 4.41
N GLY A 151 -12.42 -35.77 4.31
CA GLY A 151 -13.74 -36.07 4.86
C GLY A 151 -14.27 -35.15 5.96
N SER A 152 -14.35 -33.83 5.75
CA SER A 152 -15.46 -33.12 6.41
C SER A 152 -16.77 -33.60 5.79
N GLU A 153 -17.65 -34.13 6.64
CA GLU A 153 -19.00 -34.52 6.27
C GLU A 153 -19.69 -33.32 5.59
N ARG A 154 -19.85 -33.43 4.27
CA ARG A 154 -20.58 -32.45 3.47
C ARG A 154 -21.98 -32.33 4.04
N LYS A 155 -22.28 -31.22 4.73
CA LYS A 155 -23.66 -30.88 5.06
C LYS A 155 -24.47 -30.90 3.77
N GLN A 156 -25.41 -31.84 3.69
CA GLN A 156 -26.27 -32.04 2.52
C GLN A 156 -27.03 -30.74 2.25
N TYR A 157 -26.87 -30.18 1.05
CA TYR A 157 -27.58 -28.98 0.64
C TYR A 157 -29.09 -29.29 0.60
N VAL A 158 -29.84 -28.71 1.53
CA VAL A 158 -31.30 -28.80 1.56
C VAL A 158 -31.85 -27.47 1.01
N PRO A 159 -32.49 -27.45 -0.17
CA PRO A 159 -33.14 -26.25 -0.66
C PRO A 159 -34.24 -25.80 0.31
N SER A 160 -34.38 -24.48 0.49
CA SER A 160 -35.35 -23.86 1.41
C SER A 160 -36.82 -24.17 1.04
N ALA A 161 -37.08 -24.58 -0.20
CA ALA A 161 -38.42 -24.91 -0.70
C ALA A 161 -38.59 -26.42 -0.89
N SER A 162 -39.68 -26.98 -0.36
CA SER A 162 -40.10 -28.36 -0.58
C SER A 162 -41.05 -28.49 -1.78
N LEU A 163 -41.13 -29.68 -2.38
CA LEU A 163 -42.07 -30.00 -3.47
C LEU A 163 -43.55 -29.71 -3.10
N SER A 164 -43.87 -29.69 -1.81
CA SER A 164 -45.20 -29.35 -1.27
C SER A 164 -45.55 -27.85 -1.34
N THR A 165 -44.57 -26.96 -1.44
CA THR A 165 -44.73 -25.50 -1.35
C THR A 165 -44.76 -24.83 -2.73
N VAL A 166 -44.46 -25.57 -3.80
CA VAL A 166 -44.27 -25.03 -5.14
C VAL A 166 -45.47 -25.34 -6.04
N HIS A 167 -46.35 -24.36 -6.24
CA HIS A 167 -47.60 -24.54 -7.00
C HIS A 167 -47.54 -24.12 -8.47
N SER A 168 -46.44 -23.50 -8.92
CA SER A 168 -46.27 -23.05 -10.31
C SER A 168 -45.28 -23.93 -11.08
N GLY A 169 -45.60 -24.25 -12.34
CA GLY A 169 -44.75 -25.10 -13.20
C GLY A 169 -43.35 -24.52 -13.43
N ARG A 170 -43.20 -23.19 -13.40
CA ARG A 170 -41.90 -22.49 -13.52
C ARG A 170 -41.02 -22.67 -12.29
N ASN A 171 -41.60 -22.56 -11.09
CA ASN A 171 -40.85 -22.72 -9.84
C ASN A 171 -40.44 -24.18 -9.62
N ARG A 172 -41.26 -25.15 -10.08
CA ARG A 172 -40.91 -26.58 -10.04
C ARG A 172 -39.66 -26.88 -10.87
N LYS A 173 -39.54 -26.29 -12.05
CA LYS A 173 -38.36 -26.42 -12.92
C LYS A 173 -37.10 -25.84 -12.27
N ILE A 174 -37.22 -24.69 -11.60
CA ILE A 174 -36.11 -24.05 -10.86
C ILE A 174 -35.66 -24.94 -9.70
N LEU A 175 -36.59 -25.54 -8.94
CA LEU A 175 -36.27 -26.45 -7.85
C LEU A 175 -35.57 -27.73 -8.35
N GLU A 176 -36.05 -28.31 -9.47
CA GLU A 176 -35.40 -29.45 -10.13
C GLU A 176 -33.97 -29.12 -10.58
N GLU A 177 -33.75 -27.91 -11.12
CA GLU A 177 -32.41 -27.43 -11.51
C GLU A 177 -31.50 -27.21 -10.30
N GLN A 178 -32.01 -26.68 -9.19
CA GLN A 178 -31.28 -26.52 -7.93
C GLN A 178 -30.89 -27.87 -7.32
N LEU A 179 -31.79 -28.85 -7.32
CA LEU A 179 -31.50 -30.22 -6.85
C LEU A 179 -30.45 -30.91 -7.72
N LYS A 180 -30.53 -30.77 -9.06
CA LYS A 180 -29.51 -31.28 -9.98
C LYS A 180 -28.15 -30.61 -9.79
N GLN A 181 -28.11 -29.32 -9.44
CA GLN A 181 -26.86 -28.62 -9.11
C GLN A 181 -26.32 -29.06 -7.74
N ALA A 182 -27.19 -29.35 -6.77
CA ALA A 182 -26.79 -29.89 -5.48
C ALA A 182 -26.20 -31.31 -5.59
N GLU A 183 -26.79 -32.18 -6.43
CA GLU A 183 -26.28 -33.52 -6.74
C GLU A 183 -24.91 -33.49 -7.43
N LYS A 184 -24.66 -32.49 -8.28
CA LYS A 184 -23.36 -32.30 -8.94
C LYS A 184 -22.27 -31.81 -7.99
N GLY A 185 -22.63 -31.40 -6.76
CA GLY A 185 -21.73 -30.76 -5.80
C GLY A 185 -21.33 -29.35 -6.24
N ARG A 186 -20.96 -28.49 -5.28
CA ARG A 186 -20.30 -27.23 -5.62
C ARG A 186 -18.96 -27.57 -6.29
N PRO A 187 -18.63 -27.01 -7.46
CA PRO A 187 -17.28 -27.12 -7.98
C PRO A 187 -16.34 -26.53 -6.93
N GLN A 188 -15.45 -27.36 -6.40
CA GLN A 188 -14.32 -26.89 -5.61
C GLN A 188 -13.57 -25.86 -6.48
N PRO A 189 -13.37 -24.62 -6.02
CA PRO A 189 -12.57 -23.67 -6.78
C PRO A 189 -11.18 -24.30 -6.96
N LYS A 190 -10.74 -24.44 -8.22
CA LYS A 190 -9.44 -25.04 -8.57
C LYS A 190 -8.25 -24.28 -7.96
N ASP A 191 -8.48 -23.07 -7.45
CA ASP A 191 -7.49 -22.11 -6.97
C ASP A 191 -7.73 -21.68 -5.51
N ALA A 192 -8.23 -22.57 -4.64
CA ALA A 192 -8.30 -22.27 -3.21
C ALA A 192 -6.88 -22.14 -2.62
N PRO A 193 -6.58 -21.13 -1.79
CA PRO A 193 -5.27 -20.99 -1.17
C PRO A 193 -4.96 -22.20 -0.27
N LYS A 194 -3.75 -22.74 -0.38
CA LYS A 194 -3.28 -23.95 0.35
C LYS A 194 -2.43 -23.60 1.57
N PHE A 195 -2.83 -22.58 2.31
CA PHE A 195 -2.16 -22.13 3.52
C PHE A 195 -3.20 -21.56 4.48
N LYS A 196 -2.92 -21.56 5.78
CA LYS A 196 -3.85 -21.08 6.78
C LYS A 196 -4.20 -19.61 6.57
N HIS A 197 -5.48 -19.37 6.38
CA HIS A 197 -6.05 -18.04 6.29
C HIS A 197 -7.51 -18.07 6.76
N ASP A 198 -7.93 -17.05 7.50
CA ASP A 198 -9.32 -16.92 7.95
C ASP A 198 -9.91 -15.62 7.42
N LEU A 199 -11.13 -15.68 6.90
CA LEU A 199 -11.90 -14.50 6.54
C LEU A 199 -12.41 -13.81 7.80
N LEU A 200 -12.06 -12.54 8.00
CA LEU A 200 -12.39 -11.76 9.19
C LEU A 200 -13.63 -10.89 9.01
N LEU A 201 -13.65 -10.08 7.95
CA LEU A 201 -14.71 -9.12 7.64
C LEU A 201 -14.71 -8.79 6.13
N GLY A 202 -15.76 -8.11 5.66
CA GLY A 202 -15.91 -7.73 4.26
C GLY A 202 -16.61 -6.38 4.03
N HIS A 203 -16.18 -5.67 3.01
CA HIS A 203 -16.80 -4.49 2.41
C HIS A 203 -17.45 -4.90 1.08
N VAL A 204 -18.44 -4.12 0.63
CA VAL A 204 -18.98 -4.25 -0.74
C VAL A 204 -18.14 -3.43 -1.73
N SER A 205 -17.39 -2.45 -1.22
CA SER A 205 -16.47 -1.62 -1.97
C SER A 205 -15.05 -2.18 -1.98
N MET A 206 -14.22 -1.66 -2.87
CA MET A 206 -12.80 -1.95 -2.94
C MET A 206 -12.08 -1.35 -1.74
N LEU A 207 -11.46 -2.19 -0.91
CA LEU A 207 -10.58 -1.72 0.14
C LEU A 207 -9.33 -1.06 -0.45
N THR A 208 -8.87 -0.01 0.21
CA THR A 208 -7.73 0.81 -0.23
C THR A 208 -6.62 0.87 0.82
N ASP A 209 -6.97 0.67 2.09
CA ASP A 209 -6.03 0.62 3.21
C ASP A 209 -6.58 -0.17 4.42
N ILE A 210 -5.67 -0.63 5.28
CA ILE A 210 -5.97 -1.32 6.54
C ILE A 210 -4.95 -0.96 7.62
N LEU A 211 -5.43 -0.72 8.85
CA LEU A 211 -4.59 -0.54 10.04
C LEU A 211 -5.08 -1.37 11.22
N SER A 212 -4.13 -1.90 11.97
CA SER A 212 -4.30 -2.50 13.29
C SER A 212 -4.06 -1.45 14.36
N ALA A 213 -5.03 -1.29 15.27
CA ALA A 213 -4.93 -0.36 16.39
C ALA A 213 -5.20 -1.09 17.71
N THR A 214 -4.62 -0.62 18.81
CA THR A 214 -4.89 -1.16 20.15
C THR A 214 -5.12 -0.02 21.13
N VAL A 215 -6.23 -0.07 21.86
CA VAL A 215 -6.56 0.88 22.93
C VAL A 215 -6.76 0.09 24.22
N GLY A 216 -5.84 0.28 25.17
CA GLY A 216 -5.78 -0.54 26.37
C GLY A 216 -5.57 -2.01 26.01
N SER A 217 -6.51 -2.87 26.38
CA SER A 217 -6.47 -4.31 26.09
C SER A 217 -7.27 -4.73 24.85
N ARG A 218 -7.92 -3.80 24.16
CA ARG A 218 -8.75 -4.10 22.98
C ARG A 218 -8.00 -3.76 21.71
N SER A 219 -7.98 -4.71 20.78
CA SER A 219 -7.52 -4.52 19.41
C SER A 219 -8.70 -4.13 18.50
N TYR A 220 -8.38 -3.39 17.44
CA TYR A 220 -9.30 -2.91 16.42
C TYR A 220 -8.67 -3.06 15.04
N ILE A 221 -9.52 -3.22 14.03
CA ILE A 221 -9.15 -3.20 12.62
C ILE A 221 -9.86 -2.00 11.99
N LEU A 222 -9.07 -1.07 11.47
CA LEU A 222 -9.51 0.10 10.73
C LEU A 222 -9.35 -0.20 9.24
N THR A 223 -10.40 0.00 8.45
CA THR A 223 -10.37 -0.21 7.00
C THR A 223 -10.88 1.01 6.27
N ALA A 224 -10.21 1.36 5.17
CA ALA A 224 -10.64 2.41 4.24
C ALA A 224 -11.07 1.80 2.90
N ASP A 225 -12.04 2.42 2.23
CA ASP A 225 -12.46 1.99 0.90
C ASP A 225 -12.65 3.12 -0.12
N ARG A 226 -12.91 2.71 -1.35
CA ARG A 226 -13.13 3.58 -2.50
C ARG A 226 -14.43 4.39 -2.41
N ASP A 227 -15.40 3.94 -1.63
CA ASP A 227 -16.71 4.59 -1.47
C ASP A 227 -16.77 5.38 -0.16
N GLU A 228 -15.68 6.07 0.17
CA GLU A 228 -15.56 7.06 1.26
C GLU A 228 -15.58 6.49 2.70
N HIS A 229 -15.74 5.17 2.89
CA HIS A 229 -15.89 4.65 4.24
C HIS A 229 -14.55 4.45 4.93
N ILE A 230 -14.50 4.89 6.18
CA ILE A 230 -13.51 4.46 7.17
C ILE A 230 -14.28 3.69 8.24
N ARG A 231 -14.13 2.37 8.25
CA ARG A 231 -14.81 1.47 9.20
C ARG A 231 -13.91 1.14 10.37
N VAL A 232 -14.48 1.16 11.59
CA VAL A 232 -13.84 0.68 12.81
C VAL A 232 -14.51 -0.62 13.24
N SER A 233 -13.75 -1.72 13.21
CA SER A 233 -14.21 -3.04 13.68
C SER A 233 -13.34 -3.50 14.83
N ARG A 234 -13.84 -4.42 15.66
CA ARG A 234 -13.00 -5.07 16.67
C ARG A 234 -11.88 -5.87 16.01
N GLY A 235 -10.83 -6.18 16.76
CA GLY A 235 -9.79 -7.12 16.34
C GLY A 235 -10.22 -8.57 16.48
N ILE A 236 -9.32 -9.47 16.11
CA ILE A 236 -9.47 -10.93 16.24
C ILE A 236 -9.71 -11.28 17.72
N PRO A 237 -10.71 -12.14 18.06
CA PRO A 237 -11.54 -12.97 17.16
C PRO A 237 -12.89 -12.34 16.77
N GLN A 238 -13.16 -11.10 17.15
CA GLN A 238 -14.47 -10.46 16.99
C GLN A 238 -14.54 -9.50 15.80
N ALA A 239 -13.73 -9.73 14.76
CA ALA A 239 -13.58 -8.82 13.61
C ALA A 239 -14.87 -8.55 12.83
N HIS A 240 -15.87 -9.43 12.95
CA HIS A 240 -17.20 -9.25 12.39
C HIS A 240 -18.06 -8.18 13.12
N ILE A 241 -17.64 -7.73 14.31
CA ILE A 241 -18.34 -6.70 15.08
C ILE A 241 -17.84 -5.32 14.66
N ILE A 242 -18.71 -4.58 13.98
CA ILE A 242 -18.49 -3.18 13.62
C ILE A 242 -18.80 -2.32 14.85
N GLU A 243 -17.83 -1.49 15.24
CA GLU A 243 -17.92 -0.56 16.36
C GLU A 243 -18.41 0.83 15.90
N GLY A 244 -17.99 1.26 14.71
CA GLY A 244 -18.44 2.53 14.15
C GLY A 244 -17.80 2.86 12.80
N PHE A 245 -18.05 4.08 12.34
CA PHE A 245 -17.52 4.62 11.08
C PHE A 245 -17.12 6.08 11.27
N CYS A 246 -15.95 6.45 10.73
CA CYS A 246 -15.54 7.86 10.66
C CYS A 246 -16.12 8.47 9.37
N HIS A 247 -17.24 9.19 9.50
CA HIS A 247 -17.96 9.78 8.36
C HIS A 247 -17.49 11.21 8.06
N GLY A 248 -17.26 11.52 6.78
CA GLY A 248 -17.01 12.90 6.33
C GLY A 248 -16.25 13.05 5.03
N HIS A 249 -15.57 12.01 4.54
CA HIS A 249 -15.02 11.99 3.19
C HIS A 249 -16.15 12.01 2.15
N GLU A 250 -15.92 12.72 1.04
CA GLU A 250 -16.83 12.81 -0.12
C GLU A 250 -16.21 12.19 -1.39
N GLU A 251 -14.96 11.76 -1.30
CA GLU A 251 -14.23 11.04 -2.34
C GLU A 251 -13.54 9.79 -1.75
N PHE A 252 -12.96 8.97 -2.62
CA PHE A 252 -12.25 7.76 -2.20
C PHE A 252 -11.21 8.05 -1.12
N VAL A 253 -11.09 7.17 -0.11
CA VAL A 253 -10.02 7.23 0.88
C VAL A 253 -8.91 6.31 0.41
N LYS A 254 -7.64 6.74 0.41
CA LYS A 254 -6.49 5.93 -0.05
C LYS A 254 -5.53 5.55 1.08
N CYS A 255 -5.32 6.45 2.04
CA CYS A 255 -4.31 6.31 3.08
C CYS A 255 -4.92 6.56 4.45
N LEU A 256 -4.59 5.69 5.39
CA LEU A 256 -4.81 5.84 6.81
C LEU A 256 -3.45 5.91 7.52
N CYS A 257 -3.31 6.77 8.51
CA CYS A 257 -2.10 6.91 9.29
C CYS A 257 -2.46 7.17 10.75
N LEU A 258 -1.99 6.31 11.67
CA LEU A 258 -2.09 6.59 13.10
C LEU A 258 -0.91 7.48 13.53
N THR A 259 -1.22 8.56 14.23
CA THR A 259 -0.22 9.46 14.78
C THR A 259 0.34 8.94 16.10
N SER A 260 1.42 9.56 16.59
CA SER A 260 2.02 9.16 17.87
C SER A 260 1.12 9.43 19.08
N SER A 261 0.23 10.44 18.99
CA SER A 261 -0.82 10.65 20.00
C SER A 261 -2.03 9.71 19.87
N GLY A 262 -2.07 8.86 18.85
CA GLY A 262 -3.15 7.90 18.62
C GLY A 262 -4.34 8.47 17.86
N LYS A 263 -4.25 9.69 17.30
CA LYS A 263 -5.23 10.22 16.34
C LYS A 263 -5.10 9.47 15.02
N LEU A 264 -6.19 9.38 14.27
CA LEU A 264 -6.18 8.84 12.91
C LEU A 264 -6.15 9.99 11.92
N VAL A 265 -5.25 9.96 10.95
CA VAL A 265 -5.26 10.85 9.78
C VAL A 265 -5.63 10.05 8.55
N SER A 266 -6.54 10.55 7.74
CA SER A 266 -6.91 9.94 6.47
C SER A 266 -6.80 10.93 5.31
N GLY A 267 -6.52 10.39 4.13
CA GLY A 267 -6.43 11.16 2.89
C GLY A 267 -6.73 10.30 1.67
N GLY A 268 -7.15 10.96 0.59
CA GLY A 268 -7.49 10.31 -0.66
C GLY A 268 -7.81 11.34 -1.75
N GLY A 269 -9.02 11.28 -2.31
CA GLY A 269 -9.46 12.16 -3.40
C GLY A 269 -10.03 13.51 -2.98
N ASP A 270 -10.29 13.72 -1.69
CA ASP A 270 -10.84 14.97 -1.13
C ASP A 270 -9.86 16.15 -1.22
N GLU A 271 -10.41 17.36 -1.10
CA GLU A 271 -9.63 18.60 -0.99
C GLU A 271 -8.84 18.71 0.32
N HIS A 272 -9.28 17.96 1.35
CA HIS A 272 -8.74 17.99 2.70
C HIS A 272 -8.26 16.62 3.16
N LEU A 273 -7.26 16.61 4.04
CA LEU A 273 -7.01 15.47 4.92
C LEU A 273 -7.92 15.60 6.13
N TYR A 274 -8.27 14.48 6.75
CA TYR A 274 -9.17 14.46 7.90
C TYR A 274 -8.44 13.88 9.11
N VAL A 275 -8.53 14.56 10.24
CA VAL A 275 -7.95 14.14 11.52
C VAL A 275 -9.08 13.71 12.45
N TRP A 276 -9.03 12.49 12.95
CA TRP A 276 -10.12 11.86 13.70
C TRP A 276 -9.67 11.46 15.10
N ASP A 277 -10.59 11.62 16.05
CA ASP A 277 -10.68 10.71 17.18
C ASP A 277 -11.47 9.50 16.71
N TRP A 278 -10.75 8.50 16.20
CA TRP A 278 -11.33 7.29 15.64
C TRP A 278 -12.00 6.42 16.72
N SER A 279 -11.65 6.60 18.00
CA SER A 279 -12.24 5.84 19.11
C SER A 279 -13.65 6.31 19.46
N SER A 280 -13.95 7.59 19.20
CA SER A 280 -15.28 8.20 19.31
C SER A 280 -15.93 8.48 17.96
N TYR A 281 -15.28 8.08 16.86
CA TYR A 281 -15.71 8.27 15.48
C TYR A 281 -15.92 9.74 15.07
N ARG A 282 -15.21 10.65 15.74
CA ARG A 282 -15.41 12.10 15.61
C ARG A 282 -14.34 12.73 14.75
N LEU A 283 -14.77 13.51 13.75
CA LEU A 283 -13.89 14.42 13.02
C LEU A 283 -13.42 15.54 13.95
N LEU A 284 -12.11 15.68 14.10
CA LEU A 284 -11.48 16.73 14.87
C LEU A 284 -11.18 17.94 13.97
N GLU A 285 -10.45 17.71 12.88
CA GLU A 285 -9.88 18.78 12.05
C GLU A 285 -9.79 18.37 10.56
N LYS A 286 -9.76 19.38 9.68
CA LYS A 286 -9.54 19.22 8.23
C LYS A 286 -8.28 19.98 7.82
N LEU A 287 -7.36 19.33 7.10
CA LEU A 287 -6.10 19.94 6.64
C LEU A 287 -6.20 20.27 5.14
N PRO A 288 -5.96 21.51 4.70
CA PRO A 288 -6.24 21.95 3.33
C PRO A 288 -5.13 21.52 2.35
N ILE A 289 -5.02 20.22 2.07
CA ILE A 289 -3.96 19.66 1.21
C ILE A 289 -4.07 20.14 -0.23
N GLN A 290 -5.27 20.22 -0.81
CA GLN A 290 -5.44 20.71 -2.19
C GLN A 290 -4.96 22.16 -2.34
N ALA A 291 -5.34 23.04 -1.42
CA ALA A 291 -4.88 24.42 -1.41
C ALA A 291 -3.36 24.52 -1.22
N ALA A 292 -2.77 23.70 -0.34
CA ALA A 292 -1.32 23.64 -0.13
C ALA A 292 -0.57 23.25 -1.41
N VAL A 293 -1.03 22.20 -2.12
CA VAL A 293 -0.45 21.76 -3.39
C VAL A 293 -0.60 22.83 -4.45
N LEU A 294 -1.80 23.40 -4.61
CA LEU A 294 -2.06 24.43 -5.61
C LEU A 294 -1.16 25.65 -5.41
N ASN A 295 -0.99 26.10 -4.16
CA ASN A 295 -0.10 27.22 -3.83
C ASN A 295 1.37 26.90 -4.14
N TYR A 296 1.82 25.66 -3.88
CA TYR A 296 3.17 25.22 -4.21
C TYR A 296 3.42 25.24 -5.73
N LEU A 297 2.49 24.72 -6.52
CA LEU A 297 2.58 24.71 -7.99
C LEU A 297 2.56 26.13 -8.56
N GLN A 298 1.67 27.00 -8.08
CA GLN A 298 1.57 28.40 -8.55
C GLN A 298 2.82 29.23 -8.23
N GLY A 299 3.52 28.91 -7.14
CA GLY A 299 4.79 29.54 -6.79
C GLY A 299 5.96 29.18 -7.71
N ARG A 300 5.76 28.26 -8.67
CA ARG A 300 6.81 27.65 -9.50
C ARG A 300 6.41 27.67 -10.98
N PRO A 301 6.87 28.66 -11.76
CA PRO A 301 6.50 28.80 -13.17
C PRO A 301 6.75 27.54 -14.01
N GLU A 302 7.79 26.78 -13.68
CA GLU A 302 8.16 25.52 -14.33
C GLU A 302 7.15 24.38 -14.13
N LEU A 303 6.28 24.47 -13.12
CA LEU A 303 5.25 23.48 -12.81
C LEU A 303 3.84 23.90 -13.24
N ASN A 304 3.68 25.06 -13.88
CA ASN A 304 2.37 25.59 -14.26
C ASN A 304 1.59 24.65 -15.20
N SER A 305 2.27 23.78 -15.96
CA SER A 305 1.63 22.77 -16.81
C SER A 305 0.84 21.72 -16.03
N ALA A 306 1.12 21.54 -14.73
CA ALA A 306 0.38 20.65 -13.85
C ALA A 306 -0.94 21.27 -13.34
N ILE A 307 -1.16 22.56 -13.57
CA ILE A 307 -2.36 23.28 -13.14
C ILE A 307 -3.34 23.37 -14.31
N PRO A 308 -4.59 22.90 -14.17
CA PRO A 308 -5.63 23.08 -15.18
C PRO A 308 -5.90 24.57 -15.45
N GLU A 309 -6.39 24.90 -16.65
CA GLU A 309 -6.76 26.28 -17.02
C GLU A 309 -7.76 26.90 -16.03
N LYS A 310 -8.70 26.07 -15.55
CA LYS A 310 -9.69 26.45 -14.52
C LYS A 310 -9.25 25.90 -13.17
N LYS A 311 -8.93 26.78 -12.23
CA LYS A 311 -8.39 26.39 -10.91
C LYS A 311 -9.39 25.57 -10.09
N GLU A 312 -10.68 25.78 -10.31
CA GLU A 312 -11.77 25.03 -9.67
C GLU A 312 -11.79 23.55 -10.07
N GLN A 313 -11.09 23.18 -11.16
CA GLN A 313 -10.93 21.80 -11.61
C GLN A 313 -9.67 21.14 -11.07
N PHE A 314 -8.86 21.86 -10.28
CA PHE A 314 -7.66 21.29 -9.69
C PHE A 314 -8.02 20.26 -8.62
N LYS A 315 -7.59 19.02 -8.85
CA LYS A 315 -7.81 17.89 -7.93
C LYS A 315 -6.47 17.37 -7.44
N VAL A 316 -6.49 16.79 -6.24
CA VAL A 316 -5.36 16.07 -5.67
C VAL A 316 -5.76 14.63 -5.40
N ALA A 317 -4.78 13.75 -5.47
CA ALA A 317 -4.88 12.37 -5.03
C ALA A 317 -3.76 12.11 -4.03
N VAL A 318 -4.10 12.02 -2.74
CA VAL A 318 -3.13 11.72 -1.69
C VAL A 318 -2.62 10.30 -1.87
N SER A 319 -1.31 10.14 -2.06
CA SER A 319 -0.67 8.86 -2.36
C SER A 319 0.00 8.22 -1.14
N GLY A 320 0.37 9.02 -0.13
CA GLY A 320 0.98 8.55 1.10
C GLY A 320 0.91 9.56 2.24
N ILE A 321 0.81 9.05 3.47
CA ILE A 321 0.80 9.83 4.71
C ILE A 321 1.72 9.11 5.71
N TRP A 322 2.69 9.83 6.26
CA TRP A 322 3.63 9.29 7.23
C TRP A 322 3.65 10.14 8.49
N SER A 323 3.39 9.51 9.64
CA SER A 323 3.47 10.16 10.95
C SER A 323 4.91 10.22 11.43
N ILE A 324 5.29 11.38 11.94
CA ILE A 324 6.56 11.64 12.62
C ILE A 324 6.23 12.20 14.01
N SER A 325 6.88 11.66 15.03
CA SER A 325 6.82 12.25 16.36
C SER A 325 7.95 13.28 16.49
N PHE A 326 7.58 14.56 16.55
CA PHE A 326 8.54 15.64 16.77
C PHE A 326 8.41 16.14 18.20
N THR A 327 9.52 16.16 18.95
CA THR A 327 9.60 16.61 20.35
C THR A 327 8.71 15.87 21.37
N GLY A 328 8.08 14.76 20.98
CA GLY A 328 7.23 13.92 21.83
C GLY A 328 5.89 14.53 22.25
N VAL A 329 5.61 15.77 21.84
CA VAL A 329 4.38 16.50 22.19
C VAL A 329 3.56 16.86 20.96
N THR A 330 4.20 17.06 19.80
CA THR A 330 3.53 17.49 18.59
C THR A 330 3.54 16.40 17.53
N ASP A 331 2.36 16.03 17.05
CA ASP A 331 2.24 15.14 15.90
C ASP A 331 2.50 15.92 14.62
N GLN A 332 3.51 15.48 13.86
CA GLN A 332 3.80 15.98 12.53
C GLN A 332 3.50 14.87 11.54
N ILE A 333 2.97 15.23 10.37
CA ILE A 333 2.81 14.30 9.26
C ILE A 333 3.51 14.83 8.02
N LEU A 334 4.03 13.92 7.19
CA LEU A 334 4.41 14.18 5.82
C LEU A 334 3.38 13.57 4.88
N VAL A 335 3.07 14.29 3.80
CA VAL A 335 2.01 13.92 2.87
C VAL A 335 2.54 14.04 1.44
N ALA A 336 2.34 12.99 0.65
CA ALA A 336 2.60 12.98 -0.78
C ALA A 336 1.28 12.99 -1.58
N CYS A 337 1.32 13.56 -2.77
CA CYS A 337 0.22 13.52 -3.72
C CYS A 337 0.72 12.95 -5.06
N GLU A 338 -0.12 12.16 -5.71
CA GLU A 338 0.18 11.55 -7.01
C GLU A 338 0.56 12.63 -8.03
N GLY A 339 1.70 12.45 -8.70
CA GLY A 339 2.18 13.37 -9.74
C GLY A 339 2.70 14.73 -9.22
N VAL A 340 2.90 14.88 -7.90
CA VAL A 340 3.38 16.14 -7.31
C VAL A 340 4.85 16.03 -6.88
N PRO A 341 5.74 16.95 -7.30
CA PRO A 341 7.15 16.92 -6.94
C PRO A 341 7.43 17.64 -5.61
N ALA A 342 6.69 17.25 -4.57
CA ALA A 342 6.84 17.77 -3.22
C ALA A 342 6.27 16.84 -2.16
N LEU A 343 6.77 17.01 -0.93
CA LEU A 343 6.10 16.55 0.30
C LEU A 343 5.53 17.75 1.05
N PHE A 344 4.39 17.56 1.71
CA PHE A 344 3.73 18.58 2.52
C PHE A 344 3.75 18.17 3.98
N SER A 345 4.32 19.03 4.82
CA SER A 345 4.39 18.80 6.25
C SER A 345 3.28 19.55 6.97
N PHE A 346 2.48 18.84 7.75
CA PHE A 346 1.45 19.40 8.62
C PHE A 346 1.73 19.05 10.07
N ILE A 347 1.36 19.95 10.98
CA ILE A 347 1.25 19.67 12.41
C ILE A 347 -0.23 19.37 12.70
N THR A 348 -0.54 18.33 13.47
CA THR A 348 -1.92 17.84 13.70
C THR A 348 -2.43 18.05 15.13
N ASP A 349 -1.95 19.12 15.80
CA ASP A 349 -2.41 19.57 17.11
C ASP A 349 -3.50 20.66 17.01
N ASN A 350 -3.91 21.25 18.15
CA ASN A 350 -5.02 22.20 18.35
C ASN A 350 -5.16 23.36 17.33
N SER A 351 -4.17 23.58 16.46
CA SER A 351 -4.26 24.48 15.31
C SER A 351 -3.50 23.88 14.13
N SER A 352 -4.09 22.85 13.50
CA SER A 352 -3.42 22.20 12.39
C SER A 352 -3.19 23.16 11.23
N SER A 353 -1.95 23.22 10.77
CA SER A 353 -1.53 24.13 9.72
C SER A 353 -0.40 23.51 8.89
N LEU A 354 -0.30 23.96 7.64
CA LEU A 354 0.83 23.60 6.80
C LEU A 354 2.08 24.25 7.39
N LEU A 355 3.03 23.41 7.82
CA LEU A 355 4.32 23.85 8.32
C LEU A 355 5.26 24.21 7.15
N GLN A 356 5.31 23.35 6.14
CA GLN A 356 6.26 23.47 5.03
C GLN A 356 5.82 22.65 3.81
N ALA A 357 6.08 23.18 2.62
CA ALA A 357 6.16 22.39 1.39
C ALA A 357 7.63 22.13 1.06
N ILE A 358 8.01 20.86 0.92
CA ILE A 358 9.38 20.40 0.73
C ILE A 358 9.54 19.97 -0.72
N ALA A 359 10.38 20.68 -1.45
CA ALA A 359 10.55 20.47 -2.87
C ALA A 359 11.38 19.24 -3.20
N LEU A 360 11.00 18.53 -4.25
CA LEU A 360 11.71 17.36 -4.74
C LEU A 360 12.17 17.53 -6.20
N SER A 361 13.18 16.77 -6.62
CA SER A 361 13.69 16.74 -8.00
C SER A 361 12.79 15.96 -8.98
N GLY A 362 11.72 15.35 -8.49
CA GLY A 362 10.68 14.64 -9.26
C GLY A 362 9.50 14.26 -8.36
N ASN A 363 8.51 13.56 -8.92
CA ASN A 363 7.27 13.26 -8.20
C ASN A 363 7.52 12.30 -7.02
N ALA A 364 6.93 12.60 -5.87
CA ALA A 364 7.04 11.77 -4.67
C ALA A 364 6.33 10.43 -4.86
N LEU A 365 7.02 9.32 -4.53
CA LEU A 365 6.47 7.96 -4.65
C LEU A 365 6.26 7.31 -3.28
N ASP A 366 7.30 7.25 -2.45
CA ASP A 366 7.23 6.68 -1.10
C ASP A 366 8.32 7.27 -0.19
N VAL A 367 8.17 7.12 1.12
CA VAL A 367 9.09 7.68 2.12
C VAL A 367 9.42 6.62 3.18
N ALA A 368 10.72 6.45 3.46
CA ALA A 368 11.22 5.66 4.57
C ALA A 368 12.05 6.52 5.52
N PHE A 369 12.06 6.17 6.81
CA PHE A 369 12.70 6.96 7.85
C PHE A 369 13.84 6.18 8.50
N VAL A 370 15.02 6.81 8.60
CA VAL A 370 16.21 6.28 9.28
C VAL A 370 16.65 7.23 10.39
N ASP A 371 17.63 6.81 11.21
CA ASP A 371 18.21 7.61 12.29
C ASP A 371 17.14 8.19 13.24
N GLY A 372 16.38 7.32 13.91
CA GLY A 372 15.29 7.75 14.80
C GLY A 372 14.21 8.63 14.12
N ALA A 373 13.98 8.46 12.83
CA ALA A 373 13.09 9.28 11.99
C ALA A 373 13.51 10.74 11.80
N ARG A 374 14.79 11.05 12.01
CA ARG A 374 15.36 12.36 11.68
C ARG A 374 15.71 12.52 10.22
N THR A 375 15.97 11.43 9.50
CA THR A 375 16.25 11.49 8.07
C THR A 375 15.18 10.71 7.33
N ALA A 376 14.49 11.38 6.42
CA ALA A 376 13.55 10.77 5.49
C ALA A 376 14.22 10.57 4.14
N ILE A 377 14.08 9.36 3.62
CA ILE A 377 14.55 8.92 2.31
C ILE A 377 13.32 8.86 1.42
N VAL A 378 13.29 9.71 0.41
CA VAL A 378 12.14 9.89 -0.47
C VAL A 378 12.44 9.21 -1.80
N SER A 379 11.61 8.27 -2.21
CA SER A 379 11.67 7.76 -3.58
C SER A 379 11.02 8.74 -4.54
N ILE A 380 11.70 8.95 -5.67
CA ILE A 380 11.30 9.90 -6.70
C ILE A 380 11.09 9.20 -8.04
N ASP A 381 10.10 9.66 -8.77
CA ASP A 381 10.00 9.38 -10.20
C ASP A 381 11.13 10.05 -10.99
N HIS A 382 12.14 9.25 -11.32
CA HIS A 382 13.27 9.66 -12.14
C HIS A 382 13.04 9.50 -13.66
N VAL A 383 11.85 9.09 -14.10
CA VAL A 383 11.54 8.84 -15.53
C VAL A 383 10.72 9.98 -16.14
N HIS A 384 9.78 10.52 -15.38
CA HIS A 384 8.92 11.62 -15.84
C HIS A 384 9.38 12.99 -15.33
N VAL A 385 9.00 14.04 -16.05
CA VAL A 385 9.24 15.43 -15.65
C VAL A 385 8.48 15.74 -14.35
N PRO A 386 9.07 16.50 -13.40
CA PRO A 386 8.37 16.95 -12.19
C PRO A 386 7.02 17.59 -12.52
N GLY A 387 5.96 17.18 -11.82
CA GLY A 387 4.59 17.66 -12.07
C GLY A 387 3.86 16.96 -13.22
N SER A 388 4.49 16.01 -13.91
CA SER A 388 3.87 15.21 -14.97
C SER A 388 3.98 13.71 -14.68
N THR A 389 2.92 12.96 -14.99
CA THR A 389 2.94 11.49 -14.96
C THR A 389 3.16 10.87 -16.35
N THR A 390 3.39 11.69 -17.38
CA THR A 390 3.40 11.24 -18.79
C THR A 390 4.56 11.77 -19.60
N GLN A 391 4.97 13.01 -19.34
CA GLN A 391 6.05 13.63 -20.07
C GLN A 391 7.37 13.05 -19.59
N ILE A 392 8.12 12.44 -20.52
CA ILE A 392 9.42 11.83 -20.23
C ILE A 392 10.45 12.95 -20.07
N ARG A 393 11.30 12.85 -19.06
CA ARG A 393 12.38 13.80 -18.83
C ARG A 393 13.65 13.42 -19.60
N ASP A 394 14.42 14.40 -20.06
CA ASP A 394 15.66 14.19 -20.83
C ASP A 394 16.94 14.26 -20.00
N ASP A 395 16.86 14.78 -18.78
CA ASP A 395 17.96 14.84 -17.83
C ASP A 395 18.07 13.55 -17.01
N GLN A 396 19.30 13.22 -16.60
CA GLN A 396 19.49 12.18 -15.59
C GLN A 396 19.17 12.75 -14.21
N ASN A 397 18.47 11.96 -13.40
CA ASN A 397 18.11 12.33 -12.05
C ASN A 397 18.29 11.15 -11.09
N THR A 398 18.38 11.45 -9.80
CA THR A 398 18.47 10.45 -8.74
C THR A 398 17.12 9.77 -8.53
N ARG A 399 17.15 8.52 -8.08
CA ARG A 399 15.96 7.73 -7.72
C ARG A 399 15.49 8.01 -6.29
N LEU A 400 16.37 8.59 -5.49
CA LEU A 400 16.17 8.95 -4.10
C LEU A 400 16.57 10.41 -3.86
N GLN A 401 15.90 11.06 -2.93
CA GLN A 401 16.32 12.33 -2.33
C GLN A 401 16.21 12.24 -0.82
N PHE A 402 17.09 12.94 -0.13
CA PHE A 402 17.22 12.88 1.32
C PHE A 402 16.82 14.20 1.93
N ILE A 403 16.01 14.13 2.98
CA ILE A 403 15.65 15.30 3.77
C ILE A 403 15.85 14.98 5.25
N SER A 404 16.33 15.95 6.00
CA SER A 404 16.61 15.82 7.42
C SER A 404 15.80 16.83 8.22
N LEU A 405 15.21 16.34 9.31
CA LEU A 405 14.42 17.10 10.26
C LEU A 405 15.36 17.88 11.18
N GLN A 406 15.22 19.19 11.17
CA GLN A 406 15.99 20.10 12.01
C GLN A 406 15.33 20.32 13.37
N GLN A 407 16.06 20.94 14.29
CA GLN A 407 15.60 21.21 15.65
C GLN A 407 14.40 22.17 15.73
N ASP A 408 14.12 22.91 14.66
CA ASP A 408 12.97 23.79 14.53
C ASP A 408 11.71 23.08 13.99
N GLY A 409 11.79 21.77 13.73
CA GLY A 409 10.71 20.95 13.20
C GLY A 409 10.56 21.01 11.69
N ARG A 410 11.44 21.74 10.99
CA ARG A 410 11.42 21.85 9.53
C ARG A 410 12.33 20.85 8.86
N TRP A 411 11.98 20.51 7.64
CA TRP A 411 12.73 19.57 6.82
C TRP A 411 13.63 20.33 5.85
N HIS A 412 14.89 19.93 5.79
CA HIS A 412 15.89 20.50 4.89
C HIS A 412 16.52 19.40 4.05
N GLU A 413 17.01 19.74 2.87
CA GLU A 413 17.76 18.80 2.04
C GLU A 413 18.98 18.28 2.80
N GLY A 414 19.07 16.96 2.91
CA GLY A 414 20.18 16.26 3.55
C GLY A 414 21.11 15.66 2.50
N SER A 415 22.41 15.63 2.76
CA SER A 415 23.42 15.02 1.86
C SER A 415 24.13 13.82 2.48
N GLU A 416 23.83 13.51 3.75
CA GLU A 416 24.65 12.59 4.55
C GLU A 416 24.38 11.12 4.19
N ALA A 417 23.12 10.76 3.97
CA ALA A 417 22.72 9.40 3.57
C ALA A 417 23.00 9.06 2.09
N GLU A 418 23.15 10.08 1.23
CA GLU A 418 23.45 9.91 -0.19
C GLU A 418 24.80 9.21 -0.42
N LYS A 419 25.80 9.52 0.42
CA LYS A 419 27.12 8.89 0.38
C LYS A 419 27.08 7.40 0.73
N THR A 420 26.12 7.01 1.57
CA THR A 420 25.98 5.63 2.06
C THR A 420 25.16 4.77 1.12
N LEU A 421 24.22 5.35 0.37
CA LEU A 421 23.25 4.62 -0.48
C LEU A 421 23.59 4.58 -1.97
N GLY A 422 24.88 4.56 -2.31
CA GLY A 422 25.35 4.54 -3.71
C GLY A 422 24.75 3.41 -4.57
N TRP A 423 24.42 2.25 -3.97
CA TRP A 423 23.79 1.13 -4.70
C TRP A 423 22.37 1.43 -5.15
N PHE A 424 21.60 2.18 -4.35
CA PHE A 424 20.26 2.60 -4.74
C PHE A 424 20.27 3.60 -5.91
N ASN A 425 21.37 4.37 -6.03
CA ASN A 425 21.57 5.36 -7.07
C ASN A 425 22.30 4.82 -8.30
N HIS A 426 22.80 3.58 -8.29
CA HIS A 426 23.28 2.92 -9.51
C HIS A 426 22.10 2.67 -10.45
N ALA A 427 21.84 3.64 -11.33
CA ALA A 427 21.12 3.39 -12.57
C ALA A 427 22.05 2.52 -13.44
N ASP A 428 21.54 1.41 -13.98
CA ASP A 428 22.28 0.67 -15.00
C ASP A 428 22.69 1.67 -16.09
N SER A 429 23.99 1.91 -16.24
CA SER A 429 24.59 2.88 -17.17
C SER A 429 24.42 2.45 -18.65
N SER A 430 23.48 1.54 -18.94
CA SER A 430 23.15 1.00 -20.26
C SER A 430 22.12 1.82 -21.04
N ALA A 431 21.73 3.01 -20.55
CA ALA A 431 20.75 3.86 -21.23
C ALA A 431 21.30 4.61 -22.45
N ALA A 432 22.62 4.60 -22.69
CA ALA A 432 23.22 5.21 -23.87
C ALA A 432 22.96 4.34 -25.12
N GLY A 433 22.12 4.83 -26.04
CA GLY A 433 21.86 4.17 -27.34
C GLY A 433 20.53 3.44 -27.46
N ILE A 434 19.58 3.65 -26.54
CA ILE A 434 18.21 3.11 -26.63
C ILE A 434 17.40 4.01 -27.57
N ASP A 435 16.61 3.41 -28.47
CA ASP A 435 15.73 4.14 -29.37
C ASP A 435 14.51 4.76 -28.65
N ASP A 436 13.90 5.78 -29.26
CA ASP A 436 12.80 6.53 -28.65
C ASP A 436 11.55 5.67 -28.40
N GLU A 437 11.30 4.63 -29.21
CA GLU A 437 10.13 3.76 -29.05
C GLU A 437 10.26 2.85 -27.82
N THR A 438 11.46 2.28 -27.62
CA THR A 438 11.79 1.50 -26.42
C THR A 438 11.73 2.38 -25.17
N ARG A 439 12.24 3.60 -25.23
CA ARG A 439 12.16 4.59 -24.12
C ARG A 439 10.71 4.94 -23.79
N ALA A 440 9.87 5.19 -24.79
CA ALA A 440 8.46 5.48 -24.61
C ALA A 440 7.69 4.28 -24.01
N THR A 441 7.98 3.06 -24.47
CA THR A 441 7.36 1.83 -23.96
C THR A 441 7.73 1.58 -22.50
N PHE A 442 9.01 1.79 -22.16
CA PHE A 442 9.49 1.70 -20.78
C PHE A 442 8.81 2.75 -19.89
N ALA A 443 8.76 4.01 -20.30
CA ALA A 443 8.10 5.07 -19.55
C ALA A 443 6.62 4.79 -19.30
N LYS A 444 5.91 4.27 -20.31
CA LYS A 444 4.51 3.83 -20.18
C LYS A 444 4.34 2.70 -19.16
N THR A 445 5.28 1.75 -19.13
CA THR A 445 5.29 0.64 -18.16
C THR A 445 5.54 1.16 -16.75
N VAL A 446 6.54 2.03 -16.56
CA VAL A 446 6.83 2.70 -15.29
C VAL A 446 5.60 3.48 -14.81
N ARG A 447 4.96 4.25 -15.68
CA ARG A 447 3.74 5.01 -15.34
C ARG A 447 2.65 4.10 -14.80
N ALA A 448 2.39 2.96 -15.44
CA ALA A 448 1.35 2.03 -15.03
C ALA A 448 1.62 1.37 -13.67
N ILE A 449 2.89 1.31 -13.26
CA ILE A 449 3.31 0.77 -11.96
C ILE A 449 3.24 1.85 -10.87
N LEU A 450 3.70 3.07 -11.17
CA LEU A 450 3.84 4.16 -10.20
C LEU A 450 2.55 4.95 -9.94
N TYR A 451 1.67 5.05 -10.94
CA TYR A 451 0.52 5.93 -10.89
C TYR A 451 -0.79 5.17 -11.10
N GLY A 452 -1.75 5.43 -10.23
CA GLY A 452 -3.03 4.76 -10.26
C GLY A 452 -4.00 5.13 -9.14
N VAL A 453 -3.59 6.00 -8.21
CA VAL A 453 -4.43 6.51 -7.13
C VAL A 453 -5.57 7.35 -7.70
N GLU A 454 -5.32 8.23 -8.67
CA GLU A 454 -6.38 9.05 -9.26
C GLU A 454 -7.45 8.22 -9.99
N ASN A 455 -7.11 6.99 -10.42
CA ASN A 455 -8.09 6.06 -11.01
C ASN A 455 -9.13 5.53 -10.01
N LEU A 456 -8.93 5.74 -8.70
CA LEU A 456 -9.92 5.42 -7.68
C LEU A 456 -11.10 6.38 -7.71
N ARG A 457 -10.94 7.59 -8.27
CA ARG A 457 -12.03 8.56 -8.38
C ARG A 457 -13.21 7.97 -9.15
N LYS A 458 -14.42 8.30 -8.71
CA LYS A 458 -15.64 7.94 -9.43
C LYS A 458 -15.68 8.71 -10.75
N ARG A 459 -16.18 8.06 -11.81
CA ARG A 459 -16.31 8.70 -13.12
C ARG A 459 -17.64 9.47 -13.15
N PRO A 460 -17.69 10.69 -13.70
CA PRO A 460 -18.91 11.50 -13.73
C PRO A 460 -20.10 10.80 -14.40
N GLU A 461 -19.85 9.97 -15.41
CA GLU A 461 -20.89 9.20 -16.11
C GLU A 461 -21.57 8.15 -15.20
N ALA A 462 -20.87 7.65 -14.18
CA ALA A 462 -21.43 6.72 -13.21
C ALA A 462 -22.27 7.43 -12.13
N GLU A 463 -21.92 8.68 -11.79
CA GLU A 463 -22.67 9.52 -10.86
C GLU A 463 -24.00 9.99 -11.48
N ALA A 464 -23.97 10.45 -12.73
CA ALA A 464 -25.18 10.87 -13.45
C ALA A 464 -26.20 9.72 -13.66
N ALA A 465 -25.72 8.48 -13.82
CA ALA A 465 -26.59 7.32 -13.92
C ALA A 465 -27.24 6.92 -12.59
N CYS A 466 -26.59 7.24 -11.47
CA CYS A 466 -27.12 6.96 -10.13
C CYS A 466 -28.16 8.01 -9.70
N GLU A 467 -27.92 9.30 -9.99
CA GLU A 467 -28.86 10.39 -9.72
C GLU A 467 -30.16 10.28 -10.56
N MET A 468 -30.10 9.73 -11.78
CA MET A 468 -31.30 9.46 -12.57
C MET A 468 -32.07 8.20 -12.14
N ALA A 469 -31.52 7.40 -11.22
CA ALA A 469 -32.13 6.16 -10.72
C ALA A 469 -32.75 6.29 -9.31
N THR A 470 -32.53 7.43 -8.64
CA THR A 470 -33.18 7.86 -7.39
C THR A 470 -34.31 8.84 -7.67
#